data_AF-A0A978VFN5-F1
#
_entry.id   AF-A0A978VFN5-F1
#
_cell.length_a   1.000
_cell.length_b   1.000
_cell.length_c   1.000
_cell.angle_alpha   90.00
_cell.angle_beta   90.00
_cell.angle_gamma   90.00
#
_symmetry.space_group_name_H-M   'P 1'
#
loop_
_entity.id
_entity.type
_entity.pdbx_description
1 polymer ?
#
loop_
_entity_poly.entity_id
_entity_poly.type
_entity_poly.pdbx_seq_one_letter_code
_entity_poly.pdbx_strand_id
1 'polypeptide(L)' 'MQMFGSEAAKLLNYVECFPDGYKKGTKILKACIDARIEGFPTWVINGQVLSGEQELSDLAQASDFEVK' A
#
# COMPACT_ATOMS: atom_id res chain seq x y z
N MET A 1 2.98 2.98 -6.45
CA MET A 1 1.93 3.89 -6.96
C MET A 1 2.12 4.27 -8.41
N GLN A 2 3.31 4.75 -8.79
CA GLN A 2 3.57 5.29 -10.13
C GLN A 2 3.27 4.27 -11.25
N MET A 3 3.45 2.97 -10.97
CA MET A 3 3.09 1.85 -11.85
C MET A 3 1.63 1.83 -12.32
N PHE A 4 0.70 2.42 -11.56
CA PHE A 4 -0.72 2.51 -11.94
C PHE A 4 -1.05 3.77 -12.75
N GLY A 5 -0.13 4.73 -12.85
CA GLY A 5 -0.41 6.05 -13.42
C GLY A 5 -1.37 6.89 -12.56
N SER A 6 -1.57 8.16 -12.95
CA SER A 6 -2.32 9.12 -12.13
C SER A 6 -3.80 8.79 -11.97
N GLU A 7 -4.43 8.27 -13.03
CA GLU A 7 -5.87 8.03 -13.02
C GLU A 7 -6.24 6.74 -12.29
N ALA A 8 -5.56 5.63 -12.55
CA ALA A 8 -5.88 4.38 -11.85
C ALA A 8 -5.41 4.40 -10.38
N ALA A 9 -4.34 5.14 -10.04
CA ALA A 9 -3.93 5.28 -8.65
C ALA A 9 -5.01 5.92 -7.75
N LYS A 10 -5.93 6.74 -8.30
CA LYS A 10 -7.06 7.32 -7.56
C LYS A 10 -8.10 6.28 -7.14
N LEU A 11 -8.11 5.10 -7.78
CA LEU A 11 -9.03 4.01 -7.48
C LEU A 11 -8.50 3.10 -6.36
N LEU A 12 -7.22 3.26 -5.97
CA LEU A 12 -6.63 2.47 -4.89
C LEU A 12 -7.21 2.89 -3.55
N ASN A 13 -7.45 1.90 -2.68
CA ASN A 13 -7.72 2.12 -1.26
C ASN A 13 -6.42 2.54 -0.55
N TYR A 14 -5.97 3.77 -0.79
CA TYR A 14 -4.73 4.31 -0.23
C TYR A 14 -4.91 4.80 1.21
N VAL A 15 -3.96 4.45 2.07
CA VAL A 15 -3.86 4.96 3.45
C VAL A 15 -2.55 5.73 3.57
N GLU A 16 -2.64 7.04 3.81
CA GLU A 16 -1.50 7.87 4.15
C GLU A 16 -1.10 7.63 5.62
N CYS A 17 0.10 7.07 5.84
CA CYS A 17 0.56 6.72 7.18
C CYS A 17 1.11 7.92 7.96
N PHE A 18 1.45 9.02 7.29
CA PHE A 18 1.86 10.28 7.91
C PHE A 18 1.02 11.45 7.36
N PRO A 19 -0.28 11.53 7.71
CA PRO A 19 -1.18 12.56 7.16
C PRO A 19 -0.75 13.98 7.53
N ASP A 20 -0.06 14.15 8.66
CA ASP A 20 0.50 15.43 9.12
C ASP A 20 1.95 15.67 8.66
N GLY A 21 2.45 14.83 7.74
CA GLY A 21 3.81 14.84 7.25
C GLY A 21 4.82 14.11 8.15
N TYR A 22 5.87 13.59 7.51
CA TYR A 22 6.93 12.86 8.19
C TYR A 22 7.99 13.83 8.77
N LYS A 23 8.21 13.75 10.08
CA LYS A 23 9.33 14.39 10.79
C LYS A 23 9.73 13.52 11.98
N LYS A 24 10.92 13.76 12.53
CA LYS A 24 11.40 13.04 13.72
C LYS A 24 10.36 13.12 14.84
N GLY A 25 9.91 11.96 15.31
CA GLY A 25 8.92 11.85 16.39
C GLY A 25 7.45 11.92 15.96
N THR A 26 7.13 12.07 14.66
CA THR A 26 5.75 11.92 14.19
C THR A 26 5.25 10.52 14.51
N LYS A 27 4.06 10.44 15.11
CA LYS A 27 3.37 9.17 15.31
C LYS A 27 2.76 8.73 13.99
N ILE A 28 3.06 7.51 13.58
CA ILE A 28 2.42 6.90 12.42
C ILE A 28 0.92 6.67 12.71
N LEU A 29 0.08 6.77 11.67
CA LEU A 29 -1.36 6.54 11.78
C LEU A 29 -1.67 5.14 12.34
N LYS A 30 -2.66 5.03 13.24
CA LYS A 30 -3.01 3.76 13.91
C LYS A 30 -3.28 2.62 12.93
N ALA A 31 -3.95 2.88 11.82
CA ALA A 31 -4.23 1.88 10.79
C ALA A 31 -2.96 1.20 10.26
N CYS A 32 -1.87 1.96 10.12
CA CYS A 32 -0.58 1.44 9.67
C CYS A 32 0.15 0.64 10.75
N ILE A 33 -0.01 1.02 12.03
CA ILE A 33 0.50 0.23 13.18
C ILE A 33 -0.23 -1.11 13.26
N ASP A 34 -1.56 -1.08 13.18
CA ASP A 34 -2.40 -2.28 13.29
C ASP A 34 -2.12 -3.26 12.15
N ALA A 35 -1.81 -2.73 10.95
CA ALA A 35 -1.37 -3.50 9.79
C ALA A 35 0.08 -4.04 9.90
N ARG A 36 0.81 -3.69 10.97
CA ARG A 36 2.18 -4.12 11.25
C ARG A 36 3.15 -3.86 10.09
N ILE A 37 3.01 -2.71 9.44
CA ILE A 37 3.89 -2.37 8.32
C ILE A 37 5.31 -2.12 8.84
N GLU A 38 6.30 -2.66 8.13
CA GLU A 38 7.72 -2.52 8.48
C GLU A 38 8.44 -1.49 7.58
N GLY A 39 7.81 -1.12 6.46
CA GLY A 39 8.37 -0.18 5.48
C GLY A 39 7.33 0.32 4.48
N PHE A 40 7.79 1.15 3.54
CA PHE A 40 6.96 1.74 2.49
C PHE A 40 7.51 1.43 1.09
N PRO A 41 6.63 1.22 0.09
CA PRO A 41 5.20 0.98 0.25
C PRO A 41 4.94 -0.38 0.95
N THR A 42 3.73 -0.57 1.48
CA THR A 42 3.24 -1.88 1.94
C THR A 42 1.84 -2.09 1.38
N TRP A 43 1.56 -3.30 0.90
CA TRP A 43 0.27 -3.70 0.38
C TRP A 43 -0.41 -4.65 1.35
N VAL A 44 -1.67 -4.38 1.67
CA VAL A 44 -2.53 -5.29 2.43
C VAL A 44 -3.63 -5.77 1.51
N ILE A 45 -3.53 -7.01 1.05
CA ILE A 45 -4.43 -7.60 0.05
C ILE A 45 -4.89 -8.95 0.58
N ASN A 46 -6.21 -9.16 0.66
CA ASN A 46 -6.80 -10.40 1.17
C ASN A 46 -6.22 -10.88 2.52
N GLY A 47 -5.86 -9.93 3.40
CA GLY A 47 -5.25 -10.20 4.71
C GLY A 47 -3.76 -10.53 4.67
N GLN A 48 -3.14 -10.62 3.50
CA GLN A 48 -1.70 -10.77 3.32
C GLN A 48 -1.02 -9.39 3.35
N VAL A 49 0.19 -9.34 3.90
CA VAL A 49 1.03 -8.14 3.96
C VAL A 49 2.22 -8.34 3.04
N LEU A 50 2.31 -7.54 1.98
CA LEU A 50 3.42 -7.55 1.03
C LEU A 50 4.22 -6.26 1.21
N SER A 51 5.50 -6.40 1.56
CA SER A 51 6.38 -5.25 1.84
C SER A 51 7.16 -4.83 0.59
N GLY A 52 7.31 -3.53 0.42
CA GLY A 52 8.09 -2.93 -0.66
C GLY A 52 7.34 -2.78 -1.97
N GLU A 53 8.08 -2.36 -2.99
CA GLU A 53 7.57 -2.31 -4.35
C GLU A 53 7.24 -3.73 -4.85
N GLN A 54 6.18 -3.83 -5.64
CA GLN A 54 5.67 -5.09 -6.20
C GLN A 54 5.45 -4.88 -7.69
N GLU A 55 5.57 -5.92 -8.51
CA GLU A 55 5.18 -5.85 -9.91
C GLU A 55 3.65 -5.92 -10.07
N LEU A 56 3.12 -5.41 -11.19
CA LEU A 56 1.67 -5.46 -11.46
C LEU A 56 1.14 -6.90 -11.47
N SER A 57 1.95 -7.86 -11.95
CA SER A 57 1.62 -9.28 -11.96
C SER A 57 1.48 -9.86 -10.56
N ASP A 58 2.35 -9.45 -9.64
CA ASP A 58 2.35 -9.96 -8.26
C ASP A 58 1.13 -9.44 -7.51
N LEU A 59 0.80 -8.16 -7.70
CA LEU A 59 -0.40 -7.55 -7.16
C LEU A 59 -1.67 -8.16 -7.76
N ALA A 60 -1.68 -8.48 -9.05
CA ALA A 60 -2.80 -9.17 -9.70
C ALA A 60 -3.01 -10.56 -9.09
N GLN A 61 -1.93 -11.35 -8.94
CA GLN A 61 -2.00 -12.66 -8.30
C GLN A 61 -2.48 -12.57 -6.84
N ALA A 62 -1.93 -11.65 -6.05
CA ALA A 62 -2.30 -11.49 -4.64
C ALA A 62 -3.75 -11.04 -4.43
N SER A 63 -4.31 -10.33 -5.42
CA SER A 63 -5.70 -9.85 -5.41
C SER A 63 -6.70 -10.79 -6.07
N ASP A 64 -6.25 -11.98 -6.49
CA ASP A 64 -7.04 -12.93 -7.28
C ASP A 64 -7.63 -12.30 -8.56
N PHE A 65 -6.92 -11.32 -9.12
CA PHE A 65 -7.31 -10.64 -10.34
C PHE A 65 -6.86 -11.44 -11.56
N GLU A 66 -7.83 -11.94 -12.33
CA GLU A 66 -7.57 -12.61 -13.60
C GLU A 66 -7.52 -11.61 -14.75
N VAL A 67 -6.39 -11.56 -15.46
CA VAL A 67 -6.27 -10.84 -16.72
C VAL A 67 -7.04 -11.64 -17.77
N LYS A 68 -8.12 -11.06 -18.30
CA LYS A 68 -8.84 -11.62 -19.46
C LYS A 68 -8.17 -11.26 -20.78
#